data_AF-E0XQQ8-F1
#
_entry.id   AF-E0XQQ8-F1
#
_cell.length_a   1.000
_cell.length_b   1.000
_cell.length_c   1.000
_cell.angle_alpha   90.00
_cell.angle_beta   90.00
_cell.angle_gamma   90.00
#
_symmetry.space_group_name_H-M   'P 1'
#
loop_
_entity.id
_entity.type
_entity.pdbx_description
1 polymer ?
#
loop_
_entity_poly.entity_id
_entity_poly.type
_entity_poly.pdbx_seq_one_letter_code
_entity_poly.pdbx_strand_id
1 'polypeptide(L)'
;MRFEQNRRYASHCQRSLLTYALIFMVLLATFPIAWGQGEQDATREYYFNVVYLSLADSGGMREEKPLNLKFFVDQEPIHLSARSGEASSYFSHKGVPDLYFYNENGTDEEGEIIYKPVLNVALGSSGHKLIFVMEMPGGSLGARVYDMSVDAFPLNTAQILNFSKEPIMVRLGKEVGGVGSFKNKSFPVEIKQRSAAINFALAVNVGGKPKVIEMKRIAFTKNRRQLILVYNDPSKPAKIRHRVYPMALPTVVENRSDEELEAEDYEKYMRDYRADEE
;
A
#
# COMPACT_ATOMS: atom_id res chain seq x y z
N MET A 1 81.40 0.79 31.74
CA MET A 1 79.93 0.80 31.93
C MET A 1 79.34 2.01 31.23
N ARG A 2 78.73 1.82 30.05
CA ARG A 2 77.79 2.78 29.44
C ARG A 2 76.75 1.95 28.70
N PHE A 3 75.51 2.03 29.17
CA PHE A 3 74.36 1.33 28.64
C PHE A 3 73.79 2.08 27.42
N GLU A 4 73.39 1.30 26.42
CA GLU A 4 72.59 1.71 25.28
C GLU A 4 71.11 1.93 25.65
N GLN A 5 70.39 2.48 24.66
CA GLN A 5 68.96 2.50 24.42
C GLN A 5 68.15 3.60 25.14
N ASN A 6 67.67 4.57 24.34
CA ASN A 6 66.24 4.55 24.05
C ASN A 6 65.82 5.33 22.78
N ARG A 7 64.72 4.83 22.22
CA ARG A 7 64.11 5.13 20.93
C ARG A 7 63.41 6.50 20.86
N ARG A 8 63.27 6.91 19.59
CA ARG A 8 62.43 7.95 18.97
C ARG A 8 61.04 8.20 19.59
N TYR A 9 60.60 9.46 19.48
CA TYR A 9 59.26 10.05 19.24
C TYR A 9 59.26 11.39 20.03
N ALA A 10 59.01 12.58 19.47
CA ALA A 10 57.90 12.97 18.63
C ALA A 10 58.21 14.28 17.88
N SER A 11 57.98 14.29 16.57
CA SER A 11 57.82 15.51 15.78
C SER A 11 56.88 15.22 14.62
N HIS A 12 55.60 14.99 14.94
CA HIS A 12 54.56 14.91 13.92
C HIS A 12 53.20 15.38 14.49
N CYS A 13 53.18 16.59 15.05
CA CYS A 13 51.95 17.25 15.51
C CYS A 13 51.56 18.47 14.64
N GLN A 14 51.95 18.49 13.37
CA GLN A 14 51.65 19.62 12.46
C GLN A 14 51.30 19.19 11.02
N ARG A 15 50.68 18.00 10.84
CA ARG A 15 50.14 17.59 9.53
C ARG A 15 48.68 17.13 9.53
N SER A 16 47.92 17.37 10.60
CA SER A 16 46.54 16.87 10.74
C SER A 16 45.43 17.93 10.61
N LEU A 17 45.75 19.18 10.24
CA LEU A 17 44.75 20.25 10.14
C LEU A 17 44.48 20.75 8.70
N LEU A 18 45.25 20.28 7.71
CA LEU A 18 45.09 20.68 6.31
C LEU A 18 44.36 19.65 5.44
N THR A 19 44.07 18.45 5.97
CA THR A 19 43.39 17.37 5.22
C THR A 19 41.86 17.34 5.44
N TYR A 20 41.34 18.07 6.42
CA TYR A 20 39.89 18.09 6.71
C TYR A 20 39.12 19.24 6.04
N ALA A 21 39.81 20.27 5.55
CA ALA A 21 39.16 21.39 4.85
C ALA A 21 38.86 21.10 3.36
N LEU A 22 39.45 20.04 2.78
CA LEU A 22 39.30 19.72 1.35
C LEU A 22 38.27 18.60 1.07
N ILE A 23 37.79 17.90 2.09
CA ILE A 23 36.71 16.89 1.96
C ILE A 23 35.32 17.53 2.03
N PHE A 24 35.20 18.77 2.54
CA PHE A 24 33.92 19.48 2.59
C PHE A 24 33.57 20.23 1.29
N MET A 25 34.53 20.42 0.38
CA MET A 25 34.34 21.14 -0.90
C MET A 25 34.16 20.23 -2.13
N VAL A 26 34.10 18.90 -1.95
CA VAL A 26 33.78 17.94 -3.03
C VAL A 26 32.34 17.41 -2.92
N LEU A 27 31.59 17.80 -1.87
CA LEU A 27 30.18 17.40 -1.67
C LEU A 27 29.16 18.49 -2.02
N LEU A 28 29.60 19.56 -2.69
CA LEU A 28 28.75 20.69 -3.13
C LEU A 28 28.65 20.83 -4.66
N ALA A 29 28.98 19.79 -5.43
CA ALA A 29 29.00 19.86 -6.89
C ALA A 29 28.00 18.94 -7.62
N THR A 30 27.01 18.35 -6.94
CA THR A 30 25.87 17.69 -7.61
C THR A 30 24.58 17.81 -6.82
N PHE A 31 24.21 19.02 -6.41
CA PHE A 31 22.79 19.34 -6.28
C PHE A 31 22.44 20.16 -7.52
N PRO A 32 21.69 19.64 -8.50
CA PRO A 32 20.98 20.55 -9.37
C PRO A 32 20.00 21.28 -8.46
N ILE A 33 20.32 22.55 -8.15
CA ILE A 33 19.28 23.52 -7.83
C ILE A 33 18.42 23.56 -9.08
N ALA A 34 17.33 22.79 -9.07
CA ALA A 34 16.33 22.78 -10.14
C ALA A 34 15.53 24.09 -10.08
N TRP A 35 16.20 25.20 -10.36
CA TRP A 35 15.55 26.42 -10.82
C TRP A 35 15.25 26.23 -12.30
N GLY A 36 14.08 25.67 -12.58
CA GLY A 36 13.60 25.44 -13.95
C GLY A 36 12.90 24.10 -14.14
N GLN A 37 11.87 23.79 -13.35
CA GLN A 37 10.90 22.72 -13.65
C GLN A 37 9.45 23.16 -13.43
N GLY A 38 9.15 24.44 -13.61
CA GLY A 38 7.76 24.95 -13.51
C GLY A 38 6.82 24.44 -14.61
N GLU A 39 7.34 23.84 -15.70
CA GLU A 39 6.54 23.58 -16.90
C GLU A 39 6.43 22.09 -17.28
N GLN A 40 7.30 21.21 -16.76
CA GLN A 40 7.21 19.76 -17.03
C GLN A 40 6.45 18.98 -15.96
N ASP A 41 6.48 19.40 -14.69
CA ASP A 41 5.72 18.70 -13.64
C ASP A 41 4.21 18.96 -13.74
N ALA A 42 3.78 20.13 -14.25
CA ALA A 42 2.36 20.47 -14.38
C ALA A 42 1.54 19.55 -15.33
N THR A 43 2.17 18.62 -16.05
CA THR A 43 1.49 17.72 -17.01
C THR A 43 1.23 16.31 -16.50
N ARG A 44 1.82 15.90 -15.37
CA ARG A 44 1.58 14.56 -14.83
C ARG A 44 0.33 14.56 -13.97
N GLU A 45 -0.63 13.76 -14.39
CA GLU A 45 -1.87 13.55 -13.66
C GLU A 45 -1.99 12.08 -13.28
N TYR A 46 -2.30 11.83 -12.02
CA TYR A 46 -2.50 10.52 -11.45
C TYR A 46 -3.92 10.42 -10.94
N TYR A 47 -4.53 9.27 -11.14
CA TYR A 47 -5.83 8.93 -10.56
C TYR A 47 -5.61 7.71 -9.69
N PHE A 48 -6.03 7.73 -8.44
CA PHE A 48 -5.77 6.63 -7.54
C PHE A 48 -6.92 6.37 -6.59
N ASN A 49 -6.99 5.15 -6.11
CA ASN A 49 -7.74 4.80 -4.91
C ASN A 49 -6.85 3.95 -4.00
N VAL A 50 -7.14 3.97 -2.72
CA VAL A 50 -6.42 3.20 -1.71
C VAL A 50 -7.22 1.96 -1.38
N VAL A 51 -6.58 0.80 -1.35
CA VAL A 51 -7.13 -0.39 -0.70
C VAL A 51 -6.34 -0.65 0.56
N TYR A 52 -7.03 -0.67 1.69
CA TYR A 52 -6.42 -0.84 3.00
C TYR A 52 -6.53 -2.29 3.46
N LEU A 53 -5.49 -2.81 4.11
CA LEU A 53 -5.50 -4.09 4.80
C LEU A 53 -4.74 -3.99 6.12
N SER A 54 -5.43 -4.16 7.24
CA SER A 54 -4.78 -4.34 8.53
C SER A 54 -4.32 -5.79 8.69
N LEU A 55 -3.00 -5.97 8.81
CA LEU A 55 -2.35 -7.22 9.19
C LEU A 55 -1.92 -7.20 10.66
N ALA A 56 -2.28 -6.16 11.40
CA ALA A 56 -2.07 -6.11 12.84
C ALA A 56 -2.78 -7.31 13.47
N ASP A 57 -2.03 -8.09 14.26
CA ASP A 57 -2.64 -9.13 15.08
C ASP A 57 -3.51 -8.41 16.10
N SER A 58 -4.83 -8.50 15.94
CA SER A 58 -5.73 -7.82 16.85
C SER A 58 -5.68 -8.42 18.26
N GLY A 59 -4.94 -9.54 18.46
CA GLY A 59 -4.80 -10.17 19.77
C GLY A 59 -6.13 -10.66 20.33
N GLY A 60 -7.14 -10.84 19.48
CA GLY A 60 -8.52 -11.09 19.88
C GLY A 60 -9.33 -9.83 20.27
N MET A 61 -8.73 -8.64 20.27
CA MET A 61 -9.48 -7.38 20.33
C MET A 61 -10.24 -7.22 19.02
N ARG A 62 -11.53 -6.91 19.16
CA ARG A 62 -12.48 -6.83 18.04
C ARG A 62 -12.61 -5.41 17.48
N GLU A 63 -11.87 -4.45 18.02
CA GLU A 63 -11.89 -3.08 17.51
C GLU A 63 -11.15 -3.01 16.18
N GLU A 64 -11.89 -2.82 15.09
CA GLU A 64 -11.31 -2.61 13.77
C GLU A 64 -11.08 -1.11 13.55
N LYS A 65 -9.82 -0.70 13.59
CA LYS A 65 -9.43 0.68 13.30
C LYS A 65 -9.43 0.90 11.79
N PRO A 66 -10.18 1.89 11.27
CA PRO A 66 -10.11 2.25 9.87
C PRO A 66 -8.80 2.99 9.58
N LEU A 67 -8.43 3.00 8.31
CA LEU A 67 -7.43 3.91 7.80
C LEU A 67 -8.08 5.27 7.61
N ASN A 68 -7.62 6.28 8.35
CA ASN A 68 -7.94 7.68 8.12
C ASN A 68 -6.63 8.41 7.87
N LEU A 69 -6.44 8.92 6.66
CA LEU A 69 -5.24 9.63 6.24
C LEU A 69 -5.62 10.90 5.51
N LYS A 70 -4.69 11.86 5.49
CA LYS A 70 -4.82 13.07 4.68
C LYS A 70 -3.72 13.14 3.64
N PHE A 71 -4.03 13.70 2.48
CA PHE A 71 -3.05 14.10 1.48
C PHE A 71 -3.40 15.50 0.98
N PHE A 72 -2.45 16.21 0.37
CA PHE A 72 -2.65 17.59 -0.02
C PHE A 72 -2.85 17.74 -1.52
N VAL A 73 -3.84 18.54 -1.90
CA VAL A 73 -4.11 18.96 -3.28
C VAL A 73 -4.23 20.47 -3.25
N ASP A 74 -3.41 21.17 -4.03
CA ASP A 74 -3.42 22.64 -4.08
C ASP A 74 -3.37 23.30 -2.69
N GLN A 75 -2.58 22.70 -1.77
CA GLN A 75 -2.43 23.09 -0.35
C GLN A 75 -3.65 22.85 0.54
N GLU A 76 -4.72 22.25 0.02
CA GLU A 76 -5.87 21.82 0.80
C GLU A 76 -5.74 20.35 1.24
N PRO A 77 -6.00 20.03 2.52
CA PRO A 77 -5.98 18.65 3.00
C PRO A 77 -7.25 17.92 2.56
N ILE A 78 -7.08 16.83 1.81
CA ILE A 78 -8.14 15.91 1.44
C ILE A 78 -8.11 14.70 2.37
N HIS A 79 -9.24 14.41 3.00
CA HIS A 79 -9.41 13.23 3.84
C HIS A 79 -9.67 11.99 3.00
N LEU A 80 -8.98 10.92 3.32
CA LEU A 80 -9.13 9.60 2.72
C LEU A 80 -9.44 8.61 3.83
N SER A 81 -10.51 7.83 3.65
CA SER A 81 -10.86 6.79 4.60
C SER A 81 -11.11 5.43 3.95
N ALA A 82 -10.74 4.36 4.65
CA ALA A 82 -11.01 2.99 4.22
C ALA A 82 -11.04 2.02 5.41
N ARG A 83 -11.96 1.06 5.41
CA ARG A 83 -11.94 -0.08 6.35
C ARG A 83 -11.00 -1.19 5.89
N SER A 84 -10.64 -2.11 6.78
CA SER A 84 -9.71 -3.19 6.42
C SER A 84 -10.35 -4.11 5.38
N GLY A 85 -9.62 -4.34 4.30
CA GLY A 85 -10.14 -5.01 3.13
C GLY A 85 -11.13 -4.15 2.33
N GLU A 86 -11.18 -2.83 2.47
CA GLU A 86 -12.03 -1.97 1.64
C GLU A 86 -11.20 -1.03 0.78
N ALA A 87 -11.85 -0.48 -0.24
CA ALA A 87 -11.26 0.54 -1.09
C ALA A 87 -11.84 1.90 -0.70
N SER A 88 -11.01 2.93 -0.65
CA SER A 88 -11.42 4.33 -0.55
C SER A 88 -12.13 4.79 -1.84
N SER A 89 -12.61 6.02 -1.81
CA SER A 89 -12.96 6.78 -3.01
C SER A 89 -11.78 6.91 -3.98
N TYR A 90 -12.08 7.33 -5.21
CA TYR A 90 -11.05 7.74 -6.17
C TYR A 90 -10.65 9.19 -5.94
N PHE A 91 -9.36 9.45 -6.07
CA PHE A 91 -8.71 10.73 -5.90
C PHE A 91 -7.79 11.03 -7.09
N SER A 92 -7.45 12.30 -7.25
CA SER A 92 -6.52 12.79 -8.27
C SER A 92 -5.34 13.51 -7.62
N HIS A 93 -4.17 13.34 -8.21
CA HIS A 93 -2.95 14.03 -7.82
C HIS A 93 -2.26 14.57 -9.07
N LYS A 94 -1.74 15.80 -9.01
CA LYS A 94 -1.06 16.45 -10.14
C LYS A 94 0.35 16.83 -9.74
N GLY A 95 1.27 16.74 -10.70
CA GLY A 95 2.65 17.15 -10.46
C GLY A 95 3.58 15.99 -10.10
N VAL A 96 4.25 16.17 -8.96
CA VAL A 96 5.33 15.29 -8.51
C VAL A 96 4.84 13.84 -8.32
N PRO A 97 5.64 12.83 -8.72
CA PRO A 97 5.25 11.42 -8.62
C PRO A 97 5.24 10.90 -7.18
N ASP A 98 5.85 11.62 -6.22
CA ASP A 98 5.83 11.24 -4.83
C ASP A 98 4.58 11.81 -4.15
N LEU A 99 3.75 10.91 -3.61
CA LEU A 99 2.55 11.25 -2.85
C LEU A 99 2.79 10.93 -1.38
N TYR A 100 2.48 11.91 -0.52
CA TYR A 100 2.64 11.81 0.92
C TYR A 100 1.28 11.77 1.59
N PHE A 101 1.14 10.90 2.58
CA PHE A 101 -0.01 10.81 3.45
C PHE A 101 0.38 11.19 4.88
N TYR A 102 -0.56 11.84 5.55
CA TYR A 102 -0.38 12.50 6.83
C TYR A 102 -1.46 12.08 7.81
N ASN A 103 -1.10 12.07 9.10
CA ASN A 103 -2.04 12.12 10.20
C ASN A 103 -2.04 13.53 10.79
N GLU A 104 -3.16 13.91 11.41
CA GLU A 104 -3.17 15.04 12.33
C GLU A 104 -2.35 14.69 13.58
N ASN A 105 -1.59 15.66 14.07
CA ASN A 105 -0.68 15.51 15.20
C ASN A 105 -0.82 16.70 16.15
N GLY A 106 -2.08 17.01 16.51
CA GLY A 106 -2.45 18.13 17.34
C GLY A 106 -2.52 19.45 16.58
N THR A 107 -2.62 20.54 17.34
CA THR A 107 -2.58 21.92 16.84
C THR A 107 -1.38 22.66 17.41
N ASP A 108 -0.91 23.68 16.70
CA ASP A 108 0.11 24.59 17.23
C ASP A 108 -0.49 25.63 18.20
N GLU A 109 0.35 26.58 18.64
CA GLU A 109 -0.02 27.63 19.59
C GLU A 109 -1.05 28.61 18.99
N GLU A 110 -1.13 28.72 17.66
CA GLU A 110 -2.12 29.51 16.93
C GLU A 110 -3.43 28.74 16.66
N GLY A 111 -3.46 27.43 16.93
CA GLY A 111 -4.62 26.57 16.73
C GLY A 111 -4.69 25.93 15.34
N GLU A 112 -3.65 26.05 14.52
CA GLU A 112 -3.56 25.41 13.20
C GLU A 112 -3.19 23.93 13.34
N ILE A 113 -3.76 23.09 12.48
CA ILE A 113 -3.55 21.63 12.53
C ILE A 113 -2.14 21.29 12.08
N ILE A 114 -1.41 20.56 12.93
CA ILE A 114 -0.07 20.05 12.60
C ILE A 114 -0.23 18.70 11.89
N TYR A 115 0.27 18.61 10.66
CA TYR A 115 0.26 17.37 9.87
C TYR A 115 1.60 16.65 9.95
N LYS A 116 1.58 15.39 10.38
CA LYS A 116 2.77 14.53 10.44
C LYS A 116 2.74 13.50 9.30
N PRO A 117 3.77 13.44 8.43
CA PRO A 117 3.81 12.41 7.38
C PRO A 117 3.98 11.03 8.00
N VAL A 118 3.15 10.08 7.55
CA VAL A 118 3.12 8.70 8.05
C VAL A 118 3.39 7.67 6.97
N LEU A 119 3.20 8.04 5.69
CA LEU A 119 3.43 7.15 4.56
C LEU A 119 3.80 7.99 3.33
N ASN A 120 4.77 7.51 2.55
CA ASN A 120 5.10 8.09 1.25
C ASN A 120 5.08 6.98 0.18
N VAL A 121 4.62 7.31 -1.02
CA VAL A 121 4.56 6.37 -2.14
C VAL A 121 5.04 7.03 -3.42
N ALA A 122 5.84 6.29 -4.19
CA ALA A 122 6.21 6.69 -5.54
C ALA A 122 5.16 6.17 -6.54
N LEU A 123 4.41 7.08 -7.15
CA LEU A 123 3.34 6.76 -8.11
C LEU A 123 3.88 6.27 -9.47
N GLY A 124 5.11 6.65 -9.81
CA GLY A 124 5.77 6.25 -11.05
C GLY A 124 5.22 7.01 -12.27
N SER A 125 4.81 6.29 -13.30
CA SER A 125 4.20 6.87 -14.52
C SER A 125 2.85 7.51 -14.22
N SER A 126 2.43 8.49 -15.01
CA SER A 126 1.09 9.09 -14.90
C SER A 126 -0.03 8.09 -15.17
N GLY A 127 -1.28 8.49 -14.87
CA GLY A 127 -2.48 7.69 -15.11
C GLY A 127 -3.00 6.96 -13.87
N HIS A 128 -3.80 5.93 -14.10
CA HIS A 128 -4.52 5.22 -13.03
C HIS A 128 -3.58 4.33 -12.19
N LYS A 129 -3.67 4.47 -10.88
CA LYS A 129 -2.89 3.75 -9.87
C LYS A 129 -3.81 3.12 -8.84
N LEU A 130 -3.44 1.96 -8.33
CA LEU A 130 -4.02 1.39 -7.13
C LEU A 130 -2.95 1.43 -6.04
N ILE A 131 -3.24 2.08 -4.92
CA ILE A 131 -2.33 2.13 -3.78
C ILE A 131 -2.81 1.11 -2.77
N PHE A 132 -2.01 0.08 -2.53
CA PHE A 132 -2.30 -0.90 -1.49
C PHE A 132 -1.61 -0.49 -0.20
N VAL A 133 -2.37 -0.14 0.84
CA VAL A 133 -1.84 0.24 2.16
C VAL A 133 -2.02 -0.94 3.11
N MET A 134 -0.93 -1.36 3.73
CA MET A 134 -0.89 -2.42 4.73
C MET A 134 -0.47 -1.84 6.06
N GLU A 135 -1.26 -2.09 7.11
CA GLU A 135 -0.81 -1.87 8.48
C GLU A 135 -0.18 -3.16 9.00
N MET A 136 1.09 -3.07 9.38
CA MET A 136 1.86 -4.20 9.89
C MET A 136 1.63 -4.37 11.41
N PRO A 137 1.93 -5.55 11.99
CA PRO A 137 1.98 -5.71 13.43
C PRO A 137 2.86 -4.64 14.09
N GLY A 138 2.31 -3.90 15.04
CA GLY A 138 2.96 -2.75 15.67
C GLY A 138 2.52 -1.38 15.13
N GLY A 139 1.56 -1.33 14.19
CA GLY A 139 0.90 -0.10 13.74
C GLY A 139 1.65 0.70 12.68
N SER A 140 2.75 0.16 12.14
CA SER A 140 3.48 0.81 11.04
C SER A 140 2.75 0.60 9.71
N LEU A 141 2.68 1.65 8.89
CA LEU A 141 2.10 1.59 7.57
C LEU A 141 3.18 1.30 6.52
N GLY A 142 2.89 0.36 5.63
CA GLY A 142 3.62 0.13 4.40
C GLY A 142 2.67 0.23 3.22
N ALA A 143 3.18 0.58 2.04
CA ALA A 143 2.35 0.62 0.85
C ALA A 143 3.03 0.12 -0.41
N ARG A 144 2.21 -0.29 -1.37
CA ARG A 144 2.64 -0.71 -2.69
C ARG A 144 1.73 -0.11 -3.75
N VAL A 145 2.33 0.55 -4.73
CA VAL A 145 1.61 1.12 -5.86
C VAL A 145 1.59 0.11 -7.00
N TYR A 146 0.41 -0.07 -7.60
CA TYR A 146 0.20 -0.87 -8.80
C TYR A 146 -0.22 0.04 -9.95
N ASP A 147 0.47 -0.09 -11.08
CA ASP A 147 0.08 0.59 -12.31
C ASP A 147 -1.11 -0.11 -12.95
N MET A 148 -2.19 0.64 -13.18
CA MET A 148 -3.45 0.15 -13.73
C MET A 148 -3.58 0.44 -15.23
N SER A 149 -2.47 0.82 -15.88
CA SER A 149 -2.36 0.94 -17.33
C SER A 149 -2.67 -0.40 -18.04
N VAL A 150 -3.04 -0.33 -19.32
CA VAL A 150 -3.30 -1.55 -20.13
C VAL A 150 -2.03 -2.38 -20.30
N ASP A 151 -0.88 -1.73 -20.34
CA ASP A 151 0.41 -2.40 -20.51
C ASP A 151 0.81 -3.17 -19.25
N ALA A 152 0.61 -2.59 -18.06
CA ALA A 152 0.92 -3.24 -16.79
C ALA A 152 -0.16 -4.25 -16.34
N PHE A 153 -1.44 -3.93 -16.58
CA PHE A 153 -2.58 -4.76 -16.22
C PHE A 153 -3.53 -4.90 -17.43
N PRO A 154 -3.34 -5.91 -18.30
CA PRO A 154 -4.14 -6.06 -19.50
C PRO A 154 -5.63 -6.29 -19.23
N LEU A 155 -6.49 -5.89 -20.17
CA LEU A 155 -7.92 -6.19 -20.10
C LEU A 155 -8.18 -7.70 -20.16
N ASN A 156 -9.33 -8.16 -19.65
CA ASN A 156 -9.69 -9.58 -19.55
C ASN A 156 -8.68 -10.39 -18.71
N THR A 157 -8.16 -9.79 -17.65
CA THR A 157 -7.30 -10.48 -16.70
C THR A 157 -7.82 -10.31 -15.28
N ALA A 158 -7.59 -11.30 -14.44
CA ALA A 158 -7.69 -11.15 -13.01
C ALA A 158 -6.30 -11.25 -12.39
N GLN A 159 -5.96 -10.30 -11.53
CA GLN A 159 -4.69 -10.31 -10.82
C GLN A 159 -4.92 -10.79 -9.40
N ILE A 160 -4.20 -11.85 -9.02
CA ILE A 160 -4.19 -12.35 -7.66
C ILE A 160 -3.03 -11.69 -6.92
N LEU A 161 -3.33 -11.03 -5.80
CA LEU A 161 -2.32 -10.56 -4.84
C LEU A 161 -2.37 -11.48 -3.62
N ASN A 162 -1.35 -12.32 -3.46
CA ASN A 162 -1.26 -13.21 -2.32
C ASN A 162 -0.47 -12.56 -1.19
N PHE A 163 -1.17 -12.08 -0.18
CA PHE A 163 -0.60 -11.59 1.09
C PHE A 163 -0.68 -12.64 2.21
N SER A 164 -1.15 -13.86 1.93
CA SER A 164 -1.10 -14.92 2.93
C SER A 164 0.32 -15.45 3.13
N LYS A 165 0.58 -15.95 4.33
CA LYS A 165 1.85 -16.60 4.69
C LYS A 165 2.12 -17.82 3.84
N GLU A 166 1.07 -18.51 3.40
CA GLU A 166 1.14 -19.72 2.58
C GLU A 166 1.15 -19.41 1.07
N PRO A 167 1.88 -20.19 0.26
CA PRO A 167 1.66 -20.22 -1.17
C PRO A 167 0.30 -20.84 -1.48
N ILE A 168 -0.41 -20.26 -2.46
CA ILE A 168 -1.75 -20.69 -2.86
C ILE A 168 -1.73 -21.25 -4.28
N MET A 169 -2.66 -22.15 -4.56
CA MET A 169 -3.05 -22.57 -5.90
C MET A 169 -4.39 -21.95 -6.24
N VAL A 170 -4.45 -21.35 -7.42
CA VAL A 170 -5.64 -20.67 -7.93
C VAL A 170 -6.08 -21.34 -9.22
N ARG A 171 -7.38 -21.59 -9.33
CA ARG A 171 -8.03 -21.91 -10.59
C ARG A 171 -9.01 -20.79 -10.93
N LEU A 172 -8.89 -20.26 -12.14
CA LEU A 172 -9.74 -19.21 -12.66
C LEU A 172 -10.18 -19.53 -14.09
N GLY A 173 -11.45 -19.90 -14.26
CA GLY A 173 -11.94 -20.44 -15.52
C GLY A 173 -11.21 -21.74 -15.87
N LYS A 174 -10.45 -21.72 -16.98
CA LYS A 174 -9.60 -22.83 -17.42
C LYS A 174 -8.16 -22.72 -16.90
N GLU A 175 -7.75 -21.54 -16.45
CA GLU A 175 -6.38 -21.28 -16.01
C GLU A 175 -6.17 -21.83 -14.60
N VAL A 176 -4.98 -22.41 -14.38
CA VAL A 176 -4.53 -22.91 -13.08
C VAL A 176 -3.10 -22.43 -12.84
N GLY A 177 -2.81 -21.98 -11.62
CA GLY A 177 -1.47 -21.52 -11.30
C GLY A 177 -1.22 -21.37 -9.81
N GLY A 178 0.02 -21.60 -9.41
CA GLY A 178 0.52 -21.24 -8.08
C GLY A 178 0.83 -19.76 -7.98
N VAL A 179 0.56 -19.18 -6.82
CA VAL A 179 0.98 -17.83 -6.43
C VAL A 179 1.73 -17.96 -5.11
N GLY A 180 3.01 -17.59 -5.12
CA GLY A 180 3.85 -17.64 -3.92
C GLY A 180 3.33 -16.73 -2.81
N SER A 181 3.77 -16.99 -1.59
CA SER A 181 3.55 -16.12 -0.43
C SER A 181 4.11 -14.72 -0.69
N PHE A 182 3.34 -13.67 -0.41
CA PHE A 182 3.69 -12.26 -0.69
C PHE A 182 4.06 -11.97 -2.16
N LYS A 183 3.50 -12.75 -3.10
CA LYS A 183 3.67 -12.59 -4.55
C LYS A 183 2.34 -12.29 -5.23
N ASN A 184 2.41 -11.90 -6.49
CA ASN A 184 1.25 -11.71 -7.33
C ASN A 184 1.37 -12.51 -8.62
N LYS A 185 0.23 -12.73 -9.27
CA LYS A 185 0.15 -13.36 -10.60
C LYS A 185 -1.11 -12.93 -11.32
N SER A 186 -0.98 -12.65 -12.62
CA SER A 186 -2.12 -12.36 -13.50
C SER A 186 -2.60 -13.63 -14.19
N PHE A 187 -3.91 -13.76 -14.31
CA PHE A 187 -4.60 -14.88 -14.96
C PHE A 187 -5.46 -14.32 -16.09
N PRO A 188 -5.22 -14.72 -17.36
CA PRO A 188 -6.12 -14.34 -18.44
C PRO A 188 -7.48 -15.02 -18.26
N VAL A 189 -8.55 -14.30 -18.62
CA VAL A 189 -9.93 -14.78 -18.52
C VAL A 189 -10.54 -14.80 -19.91
N GLU A 190 -10.67 -15.99 -20.48
CA GLU A 190 -11.36 -16.19 -21.75
C GLU A 190 -12.88 -16.04 -21.56
N ILE A 191 -13.46 -14.97 -22.10
CA ILE A 191 -14.90 -14.75 -22.07
C ILE A 191 -15.43 -14.28 -23.45
N LYS A 192 -16.41 -15.03 -23.97
CA LYS A 192 -17.05 -14.69 -25.27
C LYS A 192 -18.17 -13.67 -25.10
N GLN A 193 -19.03 -13.89 -24.10
CA GLN A 193 -20.22 -13.08 -23.80
C GLN A 193 -19.85 -11.78 -23.05
N ARG A 194 -20.79 -10.83 -22.92
CA ARG A 194 -20.55 -9.57 -22.21
C ARG A 194 -20.20 -9.78 -20.73
N SER A 195 -20.86 -10.73 -20.07
CA SER A 195 -20.62 -11.10 -18.68
C SER A 195 -20.84 -12.60 -18.51
N ALA A 196 -20.07 -13.26 -17.63
CA ALA A 196 -20.17 -14.67 -17.35
C ALA A 196 -19.71 -15.00 -15.93
N ALA A 197 -20.32 -16.03 -15.34
CA ALA A 197 -19.87 -16.60 -14.09
C ALA A 197 -18.73 -17.60 -14.35
N ILE A 198 -17.50 -17.25 -13.98
CA ILE A 198 -16.30 -18.08 -14.17
C ILE A 198 -16.01 -18.90 -12.91
N ASN A 199 -15.52 -20.13 -13.08
CA ASN A 199 -15.12 -20.97 -11.96
C ASN A 199 -13.92 -20.33 -11.25
N PHE A 200 -13.98 -20.25 -9.93
CA PHE A 200 -12.92 -19.76 -9.07
C PHE A 200 -12.69 -20.76 -7.94
N ALA A 201 -11.44 -21.16 -7.75
CA ALA A 201 -11.07 -21.95 -6.58
C ALA A 201 -9.71 -21.51 -6.03
N LEU A 202 -9.61 -21.56 -4.70
CA LEU A 202 -8.38 -21.36 -3.95
C LEU A 202 -8.07 -22.62 -3.16
N ALA A 203 -6.81 -23.02 -3.15
CA ALA A 203 -6.32 -24.10 -2.31
C ALA A 203 -4.92 -23.77 -1.78
N VAL A 204 -4.58 -24.36 -0.65
CA VAL A 204 -3.20 -24.40 -0.13
C VAL A 204 -2.67 -25.83 -0.21
N ASN A 205 -1.37 -25.98 -0.29
CA ASN A 205 -0.73 -27.28 -0.16
C ASN A 205 -0.41 -27.56 1.31
N VAL A 206 -1.03 -28.58 1.89
CA VAL A 206 -0.76 -29.02 3.27
C VAL A 206 -0.25 -30.45 3.21
N GLY A 207 1.04 -30.64 3.53
CA GLY A 207 1.66 -31.98 3.54
C GLY A 207 1.59 -32.71 2.19
N GLY A 208 1.73 -31.99 1.08
CA GLY A 208 1.68 -32.54 -0.28
C GLY A 208 0.27 -32.76 -0.83
N LYS A 209 -0.79 -32.46 -0.06
CA LYS A 209 -2.18 -32.59 -0.49
C LYS A 209 -2.84 -31.20 -0.64
N PRO A 210 -3.59 -30.96 -1.72
CA PRO A 210 -4.36 -29.73 -1.86
C PRO A 210 -5.51 -29.70 -0.84
N LYS A 211 -5.52 -28.70 0.03
CA LYS A 211 -6.66 -28.36 0.86
C LYS A 211 -7.39 -27.17 0.24
N VAL A 212 -8.61 -27.41 -0.24
CA VAL A 212 -9.45 -26.35 -0.83
C VAL A 212 -9.91 -25.40 0.27
N ILE A 213 -9.72 -24.09 0.02
CA ILE A 213 -10.16 -22.99 0.88
C ILE A 213 -11.51 -22.47 0.40
N GLU A 214 -11.66 -22.30 -0.91
CA GLU A 214 -12.84 -21.74 -1.54
C GLU A 214 -13.05 -22.43 -2.89
N MET A 215 -14.32 -22.66 -3.24
CA MET A 215 -14.71 -23.07 -4.58
C MET A 215 -16.08 -22.50 -4.91
N LYS A 216 -16.12 -21.55 -5.83
CA LYS A 216 -17.36 -20.87 -6.24
C LYS A 216 -17.29 -20.42 -7.69
N ARG A 217 -18.35 -19.74 -8.13
CA ARG A 217 -18.34 -18.99 -9.40
C ARG A 217 -18.29 -17.50 -9.07
N ILE A 218 -17.48 -16.75 -9.81
CA ILE A 218 -17.40 -15.30 -9.69
C ILE A 218 -17.84 -14.66 -11.01
N ALA A 219 -18.53 -13.53 -10.94
CA ALA A 219 -18.90 -12.79 -12.14
C ALA A 219 -17.67 -12.08 -12.73
N PHE A 220 -17.50 -12.21 -14.04
CA PHE A 220 -16.48 -11.49 -14.80
C PHE A 220 -17.14 -10.84 -16.01
N THR A 221 -16.79 -9.58 -16.27
CA THR A 221 -17.31 -8.82 -17.41
C THR A 221 -16.21 -8.69 -18.45
N LYS A 222 -16.56 -8.90 -19.72
CA LYS A 222 -15.63 -8.77 -20.84
C LYS A 222 -15.03 -7.36 -20.88
N ASN A 223 -13.75 -7.29 -21.22
CA ASN A 223 -12.91 -6.11 -21.25
C ASN A 223 -12.81 -5.39 -19.90
N ARG A 224 -13.00 -6.12 -18.80
CA ARG A 224 -12.74 -5.62 -17.44
C ARG A 224 -11.53 -6.31 -16.82
N ARG A 225 -11.11 -5.76 -15.69
CA ARG A 225 -10.05 -6.27 -14.83
C ARG A 225 -10.64 -6.58 -13.47
N GLN A 226 -10.08 -7.56 -12.80
CA GLN A 226 -10.50 -7.93 -11.46
C GLN A 226 -9.29 -8.13 -10.57
N LEU A 227 -9.28 -7.49 -9.42
CA LEU A 227 -8.27 -7.74 -8.41
C LEU A 227 -8.82 -8.74 -7.41
N ILE A 228 -8.04 -9.75 -7.05
CA ILE A 228 -8.41 -10.70 -6.00
C ILE A 228 -7.30 -10.69 -4.97
N LEU A 229 -7.63 -10.17 -3.79
CA LEU A 229 -6.74 -10.17 -2.64
C LEU A 229 -6.92 -11.46 -1.89
N VAL A 230 -5.82 -12.09 -1.49
CA VAL A 230 -5.81 -13.27 -0.63
C VAL A 230 -4.94 -12.95 0.59
N TYR A 231 -5.46 -13.17 1.79
CA TYR A 231 -4.81 -12.76 3.04
C TYR A 231 -5.23 -13.67 4.20
N ASN A 232 -4.43 -13.74 5.25
CA ASN A 232 -4.83 -14.39 6.49
C ASN A 232 -5.85 -13.52 7.23
N ASP A 233 -6.94 -14.11 7.75
CA ASP A 233 -7.96 -13.42 8.53
C ASP A 233 -7.32 -12.79 9.78
N PRO A 234 -7.40 -11.46 9.98
CA PRO A 234 -6.80 -10.80 11.13
C PRO A 234 -7.28 -11.37 12.47
N SER A 235 -8.57 -11.73 12.55
CA SER A 235 -9.18 -12.32 13.74
C SER A 235 -8.86 -13.80 13.93
N LYS A 236 -8.47 -14.49 12.85
CA LYS A 236 -8.16 -15.93 12.81
C LYS A 236 -6.95 -16.18 11.90
N PRO A 237 -5.71 -15.86 12.30
CA PRO A 237 -4.56 -15.83 11.40
C PRO A 237 -4.26 -17.14 10.66
N ALA A 238 -4.72 -18.29 11.16
CA ALA A 238 -4.60 -19.59 10.48
C ALA A 238 -5.60 -19.80 9.32
N LYS A 239 -6.59 -18.92 9.16
CA LYS A 239 -7.62 -18.98 8.12
C LYS A 239 -7.26 -18.01 7.01
N ILE A 240 -7.25 -18.49 5.77
CA ILE A 240 -7.10 -17.64 4.58
C ILE A 240 -8.48 -17.15 4.14
N ARG A 241 -8.57 -15.87 3.81
CA ARG A 241 -9.72 -15.20 3.19
C ARG A 241 -9.31 -14.56 1.88
N HIS A 242 -10.30 -14.20 1.09
CA HIS A 242 -10.09 -13.41 -0.11
C HIS A 242 -11.20 -12.41 -0.33
N ARG A 243 -10.88 -11.32 -1.03
CA ARG A 243 -11.83 -10.31 -1.47
C ARG A 243 -11.61 -10.00 -2.93
N VAL A 244 -12.71 -9.76 -3.63
CA VAL A 244 -12.73 -9.55 -5.07
C VAL A 244 -13.13 -8.12 -5.33
N TYR A 245 -12.28 -7.36 -6.00
CA TYR A 245 -12.53 -5.96 -6.35
C TYR A 245 -12.71 -5.87 -7.86
N PRO A 246 -13.90 -5.47 -8.33
CA PRO A 246 -14.05 -5.06 -9.72
C PRO A 246 -13.28 -3.75 -9.90
N MET A 247 -12.34 -3.72 -10.84
CA MET A 247 -11.62 -2.49 -11.15
C MET A 247 -12.39 -1.75 -12.24
N ALA A 248 -13.01 -0.64 -11.86
CA ALA A 248 -13.59 0.31 -12.81
C ALA A 248 -12.55 1.36 -13.18
N LEU A 249 -12.57 1.81 -14.43
CA LEU A 249 -11.88 3.05 -14.79
C LEU A 249 -12.79 4.19 -14.36
N PRO A 250 -12.35 5.10 -13.47
CA PRO A 250 -13.16 6.27 -13.16
C PRO A 250 -13.28 7.14 -14.42
N THR A 251 -14.48 7.66 -14.69
CA THR A 251 -14.75 8.51 -15.86
C THR A 251 -14.46 9.98 -15.60
N VAL A 252 -14.63 10.42 -14.35
CA VAL A 252 -14.28 11.75 -13.81
C VAL A 252 -13.90 11.53 -12.35
N VAL A 253 -12.82 12.15 -11.88
CA VAL A 253 -12.41 12.11 -10.47
C VAL A 253 -12.30 13.53 -9.97
N GLU A 254 -13.09 13.85 -8.94
CA GLU A 254 -13.00 15.09 -8.19
C GLU A 254 -12.49 14.75 -6.79
N ASN A 255 -11.52 15.52 -6.30
CA ASN A 255 -11.05 15.34 -4.93
C ASN A 255 -12.11 15.88 -3.97
N ARG A 256 -12.77 14.95 -3.27
CA ARG A 256 -13.69 15.24 -2.18
C ARG A 256 -13.22 14.45 -0.98
N SER A 257 -13.11 15.12 0.16
CA SER A 257 -12.78 14.44 1.42
C SER A 257 -13.84 13.38 1.72
N ASP A 258 -13.38 12.17 2.03
CA ASP A 258 -14.24 11.12 2.57
C ASP A 258 -14.70 11.51 3.99
N GLU A 259 -15.79 10.89 4.45
CA GLU A 259 -16.18 10.97 5.86
C GLU A 259 -15.12 10.26 6.72
N GLU A 260 -14.81 10.84 7.88
CA GLU A 260 -13.95 10.19 8.86
C GLU A 260 -14.66 8.95 9.42
N LEU A 261 -13.96 7.82 9.39
CA LEU A 261 -14.51 6.57 9.87
C LEU A 261 -14.11 6.38 11.33
N GLU A 262 -15.10 6.07 12.17
CA GLU A 262 -14.87 5.67 13.55
C GLU A 262 -14.41 4.21 13.64
N ALA A 263 -13.66 3.91 14.69
CA ALA A 263 -13.31 2.56 15.06
C ALA A 263 -14.59 1.76 15.39
N GLU A 264 -14.72 0.57 14.80
CA GLU A 264 -15.87 -0.29 15.07
C GLU A 264 -15.59 -1.15 16.30
N ASP A 265 -16.25 -0.84 17.42
CA ASP A 265 -16.28 -1.69 18.60
C ASP A 265 -17.45 -2.70 18.52
N TYR A 266 -17.12 -3.92 18.09
CA TYR A 266 -18.09 -5.00 17.99
C TYR A 266 -18.68 -5.43 19.35
N GLU A 267 -18.05 -5.11 20.50
CA GLU A 267 -18.66 -5.41 21.81
C GLU A 267 -19.85 -4.51 22.09
N LYS A 268 -19.75 -3.22 21.75
CA LYS A 268 -20.87 -2.28 21.85
C LYS A 268 -22.05 -2.76 21.01
N TYR A 269 -21.80 -3.14 19.75
CA TYR A 269 -22.86 -3.61 18.85
C TYR A 269 -23.55 -4.90 19.37
N MET A 270 -22.78 -5.86 19.90
CA MET A 270 -23.36 -7.09 20.46
C MET A 270 -24.10 -6.87 21.79
N ARG A 271 -23.73 -5.83 22.55
CA ARG A 271 -24.42 -5.45 23.79
C ARG A 271 -25.75 -4.77 23.46
N ASP A 272 -25.75 -3.84 22.51
CA ASP A 272 -26.93 -3.12 22.06
C ASP A 272 -27.93 -4.09 21.40
N TYR A 273 -27.45 -5.02 20.54
CA TYR A 273 -28.31 -6.03 19.91
C TYR A 273 -28.97 -7.00 20.91
N ARG A 274 -28.30 -7.32 22.02
CA ARG A 274 -28.88 -8.16 23.09
C ARG A 274 -29.87 -7.40 23.98
N ALA A 275 -29.72 -6.08 24.09
CA ALA A 275 -30.63 -5.24 24.87
C ALA A 275 -31.97 -5.01 24.15
N ASP A 276 -31.99 -5.10 22.81
CA ASP A 276 -33.20 -5.01 22.00
C ASP A 276 -34.00 -6.34 21.90
N GLU A 277 -33.47 -7.43 22.46
CA GLU A 277 -34.13 -8.75 22.53
C GLU A 277 -34.75 -9.06 23.93
N GLU A 278 -34.65 -8.13 24.90
CA GLU A 278 -35.32 -8.18 26.22
C GLU A 278 -36.55 -7.26 26.28
#